data_AF-A0A7R9QB73-F1
#
_entry.id   AF-A0A7R9QB73-F1
#
_cell.length_a   1.000
_cell.length_b   1.000
_cell.length_c   1.000
_cell.angle_alpha   90.00
_cell.angle_beta   90.00
_cell.angle_gamma   90.00
#
_symmetry.space_group_name_H-M   'P 1'
#
loop_
_entity.id
_entity.type
_entity.pdbx_description
1 polymer ?
#
loop_
_entity_poly.entity_id
_entity_poly.type
_entity_poly.pdbx_seq_one_letter_code
_entity_poly.pdbx_strand_id
1 'polypeptide(L)'
;MESPAKKGSKNLRYFVDKSSDGLDVKEFFNKTTDVTNSGLKKNVVKEWKDGDHRRQPVDPFANNRFVSKDKIKKYERKKKMNSYSATKYQKFRKRLTNEEKKRQNSIGFAARSELLLPEMSGYLEAEDNEQTYQITQQEIVESVDITSATKHFDLNLDQLGPYYVNYFRNGRKLLIGGQRGHVAAMDWVTKELMCEFNVQESVHDIHWLHMPTMFAVAQRDWVYIYDSKGTQIHCLKKMYRVYKLDFLHYHFLLVSASDNGHISWLDVSMGKMVSTAKMKVPRLTAMKQNPYNAIIATAHPNGTVDMWSPNQKERVVSMLCHGSAVRDIAFDCEGQYMVSAGIDRSLKVWDIRNYKCLQSYSLRSMPSHLDVSQRNLVGVSVGNVVEIYNDCFRQPVDTPYMRHRLNHAVSDLEFCNFEDILGIGHKNGFTSVIIPGSGEPNFDALEANPYMTPSQRKEMEVKALLEKIPSELISLEPNILGSVDRQSLVKQMEDKKSVNYVKPKDIELQSISKKKRTKSAKKAKVKKGLKNAIIREEIKQNVSQKVHKKKDKQNKQKNTKATQKHVLDRFKPKSN
;
A
#
# COMPACT_ATOMS: atom_id res chain seq x y z
N MET A 1 -9.45 53.76 -53.17
CA MET A 1 -8.45 53.64 -52.08
C MET A 1 -8.91 52.51 -51.18
N GLU A 2 -8.50 51.31 -51.56
CA GLU A 2 -8.69 50.08 -50.79
C GLU A 2 -7.69 50.07 -49.63
N SER A 3 -8.11 49.71 -48.43
CA SER A 3 -7.71 48.45 -47.80
C SER A 3 -8.27 48.32 -46.37
N PRO A 4 -8.84 47.16 -46.00
CA PRO A 4 -9.45 46.91 -44.70
C PRO A 4 -8.43 46.41 -43.66
N ALA A 5 -8.60 46.84 -42.40
CA ALA A 5 -7.81 46.39 -41.27
C ALA A 5 -8.04 44.90 -40.99
N LYS A 6 -6.94 44.14 -40.97
CA LYS A 6 -6.90 42.68 -40.87
C LYS A 6 -7.38 42.17 -39.51
N LYS A 7 -8.24 41.14 -39.58
CA LYS A 7 -8.55 40.19 -38.51
C LYS A 7 -7.24 39.59 -37.97
N GLY A 8 -7.01 39.71 -36.66
CA GLY A 8 -5.95 38.99 -35.96
C GLY A 8 -6.25 37.49 -35.94
N SER A 9 -5.38 36.70 -36.57
CA SER A 9 -5.41 35.24 -36.56
C SER A 9 -5.07 34.72 -35.16
N LYS A 10 -5.97 33.91 -34.59
CA LYS A 10 -5.66 33.02 -33.46
C LYS A 10 -4.56 32.05 -33.89
N ASN A 11 -3.37 32.18 -33.29
CA ASN A 11 -2.33 31.17 -33.42
C ASN A 11 -2.54 30.11 -32.33
N LEU A 12 -3.06 28.94 -32.73
CA LEU A 12 -2.81 27.69 -32.02
C LEU A 12 -1.30 27.41 -32.09
N ARG A 13 -0.64 27.33 -30.94
CA ARG A 13 0.72 26.80 -30.84
C ARG A 13 0.82 25.88 -29.64
N TYR A 14 0.88 24.59 -29.93
CA TYR A 14 1.51 23.59 -29.07
C TYR A 14 2.97 23.99 -28.89
N PHE A 15 3.37 24.32 -27.67
CA PHE A 15 4.78 24.45 -27.31
C PHE A 15 5.22 23.18 -26.58
N VAL A 16 6.15 22.47 -27.21
CA VAL A 16 7.00 21.47 -26.58
C VAL A 16 7.99 22.22 -25.71
N ASP A 17 8.08 21.80 -24.46
CA ASP A 17 8.88 22.48 -23.45
C ASP A 17 10.38 22.45 -23.78
N LYS A 18 11.01 23.62 -23.65
CA LYS A 18 12.46 23.84 -23.74
C LYS A 18 12.96 24.20 -22.36
N SER A 19 13.38 23.19 -21.58
CA SER A 19 14.28 23.41 -20.45
C SER A 19 15.04 22.13 -20.09
N SER A 20 16.27 22.02 -20.61
CA SER A 20 17.50 21.61 -19.90
C SER A 20 18.55 21.08 -20.89
N ASP A 21 19.64 21.83 -21.02
CA ASP A 21 20.94 21.46 -21.58
C ASP A 21 20.99 20.92 -23.02
N GLY A 22 20.66 21.81 -23.97
CA GLY A 22 21.10 21.67 -25.36
C GLY A 22 22.59 22.02 -25.49
N LEU A 23 23.46 21.00 -25.43
CA LEU A 23 24.78 21.09 -26.05
C LEU A 23 24.58 21.26 -27.56
N ASP A 24 25.13 22.34 -28.10
CA ASP A 24 25.06 22.73 -29.51
C ASP A 24 25.49 21.57 -30.43
N VAL A 25 24.53 21.02 -31.18
CA VAL A 25 24.73 19.90 -32.12
C VAL A 25 25.53 20.32 -33.38
N LYS A 26 25.99 21.57 -33.45
CA LYS A 26 26.86 22.07 -34.53
C LYS A 26 28.34 22.23 -34.15
N GLU A 27 28.70 22.18 -32.86
CA GLU A 27 30.12 22.24 -32.44
C GLU A 27 30.77 20.85 -32.28
N PHE A 28 29.99 19.77 -32.26
CA PHE A 28 30.54 18.40 -32.17
C PHE A 28 31.06 17.84 -33.50
N PHE A 29 30.68 18.45 -34.64
CA PHE A 29 31.11 17.98 -35.98
C PHE A 29 32.44 18.57 -36.46
N ASN A 30 32.99 19.58 -35.79
CA ASN A 30 34.22 20.27 -36.23
C ASN A 30 35.45 20.02 -35.32
N LYS A 31 35.38 19.08 -34.36
CA LYS A 31 36.53 18.72 -33.49
C LYS A 31 37.04 17.28 -33.68
N THR A 32 36.69 16.64 -34.79
CA THR A 32 37.26 15.34 -35.21
C THR A 32 37.86 15.39 -36.61
N THR A 33 38.55 16.49 -36.93
CA THR A 33 39.43 16.57 -38.10
C THR A 33 40.72 17.26 -37.69
N ASP A 34 41.49 16.62 -36.81
CA ASP A 34 42.92 16.87 -36.62
C ASP A 34 43.53 15.73 -35.80
N VAL A 35 43.57 14.54 -36.40
CA VAL A 35 44.60 13.54 -36.08
C VAL A 35 45.18 13.08 -37.41
N THR A 36 46.37 13.59 -37.65
CA THR A 36 47.26 13.26 -38.75
C THR A 36 47.53 11.76 -38.84
N ASN A 37 47.61 11.30 -40.10
CA ASN A 37 48.14 10.02 -40.56
C ASN A 37 49.00 9.23 -39.57
N SER A 38 48.43 8.19 -38.96
CA SER A 38 49.14 6.93 -38.74
C SER A 38 48.17 5.79 -38.39
N GLY A 39 48.09 4.79 -39.28
CA GLY A 39 47.70 3.43 -38.87
C GLY A 39 46.22 3.04 -38.86
N LEU A 40 45.39 3.50 -39.81
CA LEU A 40 44.08 2.88 -40.05
C LEU A 40 44.24 1.65 -40.98
N LYS A 41 44.23 0.45 -40.40
CA LYS A 41 43.95 -0.77 -41.16
C LYS A 41 42.54 -0.62 -41.75
N LYS A 42 42.46 -0.53 -43.08
CA LYS A 42 41.21 -0.63 -43.84
C LYS A 42 40.52 -1.94 -43.44
N ASN A 43 39.47 -1.86 -42.61
CA ASN A 43 38.52 -2.95 -42.50
C ASN A 43 37.70 -2.95 -43.79
N VAL A 44 38.19 -3.71 -44.75
CA VAL A 44 37.47 -4.10 -45.96
C VAL A 44 36.12 -4.66 -45.54
N VAL A 45 35.03 -4.08 -46.05
CA VAL A 45 33.70 -4.67 -46.00
C VAL A 45 33.80 -6.02 -46.70
N LYS A 46 33.85 -7.11 -45.93
CA LYS A 46 33.79 -8.46 -46.49
C LYS A 46 32.37 -8.69 -46.96
N GLU A 47 32.23 -8.94 -48.26
CA GLU A 47 31.02 -9.50 -48.85
C GLU A 47 30.56 -10.72 -48.06
N TRP A 48 29.25 -10.81 -47.86
CA TRP A 48 28.61 -11.89 -47.14
C TRP A 48 28.83 -13.19 -47.91
N LYS A 49 29.58 -14.13 -47.32
CA LYS A 49 29.61 -15.51 -47.81
C LYS A 49 28.49 -16.27 -47.13
N ASP A 50 27.58 -16.82 -47.93
CA ASP A 50 26.55 -17.75 -47.48
C ASP A 50 27.21 -18.92 -46.75
N GLY A 51 26.86 -19.09 -45.47
CA GLY A 51 27.31 -20.22 -44.66
C GLY A 51 27.59 -19.93 -43.17
N ASP A 52 27.63 -18.68 -42.71
CA ASP A 52 27.94 -18.36 -41.31
C ASP A 52 26.68 -18.14 -40.46
N HIS A 53 25.86 -19.19 -40.26
CA HIS A 53 24.63 -19.15 -39.43
C HIS A 53 24.89 -19.00 -37.91
N ARG A 54 26.09 -18.57 -37.47
CA ARG A 54 26.46 -18.47 -36.04
C ARG A 54 26.69 -17.04 -35.53
N ARG A 55 26.31 -16.01 -36.29
CA ARG A 55 26.33 -14.63 -35.80
C ARG A 55 24.89 -14.16 -35.65
N GLN A 56 24.43 -14.07 -34.40
CA GLN A 56 23.21 -13.32 -34.12
C GLN A 56 23.39 -11.91 -34.70
N PRO A 57 22.38 -11.35 -35.41
CA PRO A 57 22.47 -9.99 -35.91
C PRO A 57 22.72 -9.07 -34.72
N VAL A 58 23.92 -8.48 -34.66
CA VAL A 58 24.26 -7.49 -33.64
C VAL A 58 23.56 -6.22 -34.07
N ASP A 59 22.54 -5.82 -33.32
CA ASP A 59 21.79 -4.59 -33.55
C ASP A 59 22.79 -3.42 -33.76
N PRO A 60 22.77 -2.73 -34.90
CA PRO A 60 23.63 -1.56 -35.16
C PRO A 60 23.42 -0.45 -34.11
N PHE A 61 22.30 -0.47 -33.40
CA PHE A 61 21.96 0.43 -32.29
C PHE A 61 22.16 -0.22 -30.91
N ALA A 62 22.90 -1.33 -30.81
CA ALA A 62 23.24 -2.03 -29.56
C ALA A 62 24.00 -1.16 -28.55
N ASN A 63 24.49 0.02 -28.96
CA ASN A 63 24.91 1.05 -28.03
C ASN A 63 23.70 1.55 -27.25
N ASN A 64 23.45 0.87 -26.12
CA ASN A 64 22.65 1.29 -24.98
C ASN A 64 22.39 2.80 -24.99
N ARG A 65 21.25 3.24 -25.53
CA ARG A 65 20.80 4.63 -25.36
C ARG A 65 20.88 4.96 -23.87
N PHE A 66 21.48 6.11 -23.56
CA PHE A 66 21.68 6.55 -22.19
C PHE A 66 20.32 6.70 -21.52
N VAL A 67 20.12 5.94 -20.44
CA VAL A 67 18.97 6.11 -19.57
C VAL A 67 19.40 7.04 -18.44
N SER A 68 18.54 7.97 -18.05
CA SER A 68 18.83 8.88 -16.94
C SER A 68 19.08 8.10 -15.65
N LYS A 69 19.98 8.62 -14.81
CA LYS A 69 20.34 7.96 -13.54
C LYS A 69 19.16 7.85 -12.58
N ASP A 70 18.20 8.77 -12.65
CA ASP A 70 17.05 8.79 -11.76
C ASP A 70 16.00 7.73 -12.13
N LYS A 71 15.78 7.50 -13.43
CA LYS A 71 14.97 6.36 -13.90
C LYS A 71 15.56 5.02 -13.47
N ILE A 72 16.89 4.89 -13.52
CA ILE A 72 17.58 3.68 -13.03
C ILE A 72 17.32 3.48 -11.53
N LYS A 73 17.42 4.53 -10.70
CA LYS A 73 17.17 4.44 -9.24
C LYS A 73 15.75 3.97 -8.92
N LYS A 74 14.73 4.38 -9.68
CA LYS A 74 13.33 3.96 -9.49
C LYS A 74 13.18 2.43 -9.50
N TYR A 75 13.87 1.75 -10.40
CA TYR A 75 13.84 0.29 -10.52
C TYR A 75 14.83 -0.44 -9.62
N GLU A 76 15.66 0.28 -8.83
CA GLU A 76 16.59 -0.33 -7.88
C GLU A 76 15.86 -0.80 -6.60
N ARG A 77 15.47 -2.08 -6.56
CA ARG A 77 14.78 -2.66 -5.39
C ARG A 77 15.68 -3.01 -4.20
N LYS A 78 16.96 -3.31 -4.43
CA LYS A 78 17.92 -3.74 -3.39
C LYS A 78 19.26 -3.04 -3.57
N LYS A 79 19.92 -2.73 -2.46
CA LYS A 79 21.30 -2.23 -2.46
C LYS A 79 22.23 -3.25 -3.11
N LYS A 80 23.22 -2.75 -3.84
CA LYS A 80 24.31 -3.57 -4.40
C LYS A 80 24.94 -4.43 -3.30
N MET A 81 25.17 -5.72 -3.58
CA MET A 81 25.87 -6.58 -2.62
C MET A 81 27.33 -6.16 -2.56
N ASN A 82 27.77 -5.54 -1.47
CA ASN A 82 29.15 -5.02 -1.38
C ASN A 82 30.22 -6.13 -1.20
N SER A 83 29.84 -7.41 -1.10
CA SER A 83 30.75 -8.50 -0.68
C SER A 83 31.30 -9.37 -1.82
N TYR A 84 31.23 -8.94 -3.09
CA TYR A 84 31.68 -9.76 -4.24
C TYR A 84 33.17 -10.14 -4.18
N SER A 85 34.00 -9.27 -3.58
CA SER A 85 35.45 -9.51 -3.43
C SER A 85 35.81 -10.35 -2.19
N ALA A 86 34.90 -10.47 -1.22
CA ALA A 86 35.18 -11.09 0.08
C ALA A 86 35.03 -12.62 0.08
N THR A 87 34.39 -13.20 -0.94
CA THR A 87 34.17 -14.65 -1.00
C THR A 87 35.39 -15.39 -1.53
N LYS A 88 35.92 -16.31 -0.72
CA LYS A 88 37.10 -17.16 -1.04
C LYS A 88 36.90 -18.08 -2.26
N TYR A 89 35.65 -18.44 -2.59
CA TYR A 89 35.34 -19.41 -3.64
C TYR A 89 35.09 -18.75 -5.01
N GLN A 90 35.94 -19.07 -6.00
CA GLN A 90 35.87 -18.48 -7.34
C GLN A 90 34.56 -18.78 -8.08
N LYS A 91 34.01 -20.01 -7.97
CA LYS A 91 32.73 -20.39 -8.61
C LYS A 91 31.57 -19.54 -8.11
N PHE A 92 31.52 -19.30 -6.80
CA PHE A 92 30.48 -18.48 -6.18
C PHE A 92 30.64 -17.01 -6.56
N ARG A 93 31.88 -16.49 -6.58
CA ARG A 93 32.19 -15.15 -7.07
C ARG A 93 31.72 -14.95 -8.51
N LYS A 94 32.04 -15.89 -9.43
CA LYS A 94 31.57 -15.86 -10.82
C LYS A 94 30.03 -15.86 -10.93
N ARG A 95 29.35 -16.70 -10.15
CA ARG A 95 27.89 -16.75 -10.11
C ARG A 95 27.28 -15.43 -9.65
N LEU A 96 27.76 -14.88 -8.54
CA LEU A 96 27.30 -13.60 -8.01
C LEU A 96 27.55 -12.44 -8.98
N THR A 97 28.72 -12.39 -9.63
CA THR A 97 28.99 -11.35 -10.65
C THR A 97 28.05 -11.48 -11.86
N ASN A 98 27.68 -12.71 -12.25
CA ASN A 98 26.74 -12.92 -13.35
C ASN A 98 25.31 -12.55 -12.95
N GLU A 99 24.88 -12.87 -11.72
CA GLU A 99 23.59 -12.45 -11.19
C GLU A 99 23.50 -10.92 -11.08
N GLU A 100 24.57 -10.26 -10.64
CA GLU A 100 24.64 -8.79 -10.59
C GLU A 100 24.58 -8.16 -11.98
N LYS A 101 25.30 -8.72 -12.97
CA LYS A 101 25.19 -8.28 -14.37
C LYS A 101 23.77 -8.45 -14.90
N LYS A 102 23.14 -9.59 -14.66
CA LYS A 102 21.73 -9.83 -15.03
C LYS A 102 20.80 -8.81 -14.38
N ARG A 103 21.01 -8.51 -13.10
CA ARG A 103 20.25 -7.50 -12.34
C ARG A 103 20.41 -6.09 -12.93
N GLN A 104 21.64 -5.69 -13.26
CA GLN A 104 21.91 -4.38 -13.88
C GLN A 104 21.28 -4.30 -15.27
N ASN A 105 21.38 -5.36 -16.06
CA ASN A 105 20.73 -5.44 -17.37
C ASN A 105 19.20 -5.39 -17.25
N SER A 106 18.59 -6.07 -16.27
CA SER A 106 17.14 -6.04 -16.06
C SER A 106 16.65 -4.67 -15.60
N ILE A 107 17.41 -3.98 -14.74
CA ILE A 107 17.10 -2.61 -14.33
C ILE A 107 17.23 -1.66 -15.53
N GLY A 108 18.30 -1.77 -16.30
CA GLY A 108 18.50 -0.98 -17.51
C GLY A 108 17.39 -1.21 -18.54
N PHE A 109 16.93 -2.44 -18.70
CA PHE A 109 15.82 -2.77 -19.59
C PHE A 109 14.48 -2.22 -19.09
N ALA A 110 14.16 -2.37 -17.80
CA ALA A 110 12.93 -1.82 -17.22
C ALA A 110 12.89 -0.28 -17.28
N ALA A 111 14.02 0.37 -17.02
CA ALA A 111 14.12 1.82 -17.15
C ALA A 111 14.02 2.30 -18.61
N ARG A 112 14.37 1.44 -19.58
CA ARG A 112 14.15 1.72 -21.01
C ARG A 112 12.71 1.50 -21.43
N SER A 113 12.00 0.54 -20.86
CA SER A 113 10.59 0.33 -21.21
C SER A 113 9.71 1.52 -20.83
N GLU A 114 10.13 2.40 -19.92
CA GLU A 114 9.42 3.68 -19.69
C GLU A 114 9.35 4.57 -20.94
N LEU A 115 10.23 4.39 -21.93
CA LEU A 115 10.14 5.11 -23.21
C LEU A 115 8.93 4.69 -24.06
N LEU A 116 8.32 3.54 -23.73
CA LEU A 116 7.15 3.00 -24.42
C LEU A 116 5.83 3.42 -23.77
N LEU A 117 5.88 4.22 -22.70
CA LEU A 117 4.68 4.73 -22.05
C LEU A 117 3.94 5.68 -23.01
N PRO A 118 2.65 5.43 -23.31
CA PRO A 118 1.93 6.19 -24.32
C PRO A 118 1.54 7.59 -23.86
N GLU A 119 1.16 7.73 -22.58
CA GLU A 119 0.53 8.95 -22.08
C GLU A 119 1.47 9.77 -21.20
N MET A 120 1.30 11.09 -21.27
CA MET A 120 1.97 12.05 -20.40
C MET A 120 1.07 12.41 -19.22
N SER A 121 1.68 12.83 -18.12
CA SER A 121 0.91 13.27 -16.96
C SER A 121 0.38 14.68 -17.13
N GLY A 122 -0.86 14.90 -16.69
CA GLY A 122 -1.42 16.23 -16.55
C GLY A 122 -0.63 17.07 -15.54
N TYR A 123 -0.73 18.39 -15.69
CA TYR A 123 -0.20 19.38 -14.77
C TYR A 123 -0.96 20.70 -14.96
N LEU A 124 -0.89 21.56 -13.96
CA LEU A 124 -1.38 22.92 -13.99
C LEU A 124 -0.23 23.84 -13.58
N GLU A 125 0.19 24.68 -14.50
CA GLU A 125 1.21 25.71 -14.28
C GLU A 125 0.56 27.05 -14.50
N ALA A 126 0.80 27.98 -13.56
CA ALA A 126 0.32 29.34 -13.68
C ALA A 126 1.29 30.17 -14.52
N GLU A 127 0.75 31.14 -15.25
CA GLU A 127 1.57 32.17 -15.90
C GLU A 127 2.21 33.10 -14.84
N ASP A 128 3.24 33.85 -15.21
CA ASP A 128 4.07 34.64 -14.28
C ASP A 128 3.30 35.60 -13.33
N ASN A 129 2.07 35.99 -13.70
CA ASN A 129 1.23 36.91 -12.93
C ASN A 129 0.08 36.24 -12.16
N GLU A 130 -0.14 34.94 -12.35
CA GLU A 130 -1.26 34.21 -11.75
C GLU A 130 -0.75 33.18 -10.74
N GLN A 131 -1.63 32.77 -9.83
CA GLN A 131 -1.32 31.73 -8.86
C GLN A 131 -2.26 30.54 -9.12
N THR A 132 -1.71 29.33 -9.10
CA THR A 132 -2.47 28.11 -9.46
C THR A 132 -3.73 27.91 -8.62
N TYR A 133 -3.74 28.35 -7.36
CA TYR A 133 -4.89 28.21 -6.47
C TYR A 133 -6.03 29.22 -6.73
N GLN A 134 -5.83 30.20 -7.60
CA GLN A 134 -6.87 31.17 -7.99
C GLN A 134 -7.73 30.65 -9.15
N ILE A 135 -7.20 29.70 -9.92
CA ILE A 135 -7.85 29.13 -11.11
C ILE A 135 -9.15 28.45 -10.71
N THR A 136 -10.24 28.78 -11.40
CA THR A 136 -11.57 28.24 -11.10
C THR A 136 -11.82 26.93 -11.85
N GLN A 137 -12.74 26.10 -11.35
CA GLN A 137 -13.12 24.87 -12.06
C GLN A 137 -13.78 25.15 -13.40
N GLN A 138 -14.44 26.30 -13.56
CA GLN A 138 -15.04 26.70 -14.84
C GLN A 138 -13.96 26.94 -15.89
N GLU A 139 -12.88 27.66 -15.55
CA GLU A 139 -11.73 27.86 -16.43
C GLU A 139 -11.03 26.55 -16.82
N ILE A 140 -10.91 25.60 -15.88
CA ILE A 140 -10.33 24.28 -16.18
C ILE A 140 -11.23 23.51 -17.15
N VAL A 141 -12.54 23.50 -16.92
CA VAL A 141 -13.50 22.79 -17.79
C VAL A 141 -13.52 23.39 -19.20
N GLU A 142 -13.35 24.71 -19.35
CA GLU A 142 -13.29 25.38 -20.65
C GLU A 142 -11.96 25.14 -21.39
N SER A 143 -10.86 24.93 -20.67
CA SER A 143 -9.52 24.74 -21.25
C SER A 143 -9.20 23.28 -21.60
N VAL A 144 -9.85 22.33 -20.92
CA VAL A 144 -9.63 20.90 -21.11
C VAL A 144 -10.51 20.36 -22.24
N ASP A 145 -10.14 19.20 -22.80
CA ASP A 145 -10.91 18.54 -23.84
C ASP A 145 -12.31 18.13 -23.36
N ILE A 146 -13.25 17.99 -24.31
CA ILE A 146 -14.66 17.70 -24.03
C ILE A 146 -14.81 16.40 -23.21
N THR A 147 -13.98 15.38 -23.45
CA THR A 147 -14.12 14.11 -22.73
C THR A 147 -13.80 14.27 -21.25
N SER A 148 -12.75 14.99 -20.88
CA SER A 148 -12.44 15.25 -19.48
C SER A 148 -13.34 16.32 -18.87
N ALA A 149 -13.75 17.33 -19.63
CA ALA A 149 -14.74 18.32 -19.21
C ALA A 149 -16.07 17.68 -18.77
N THR A 150 -16.55 16.63 -19.48
CA THR A 150 -17.80 15.94 -19.13
C THR A 150 -17.76 15.15 -17.82
N LYS A 151 -16.55 14.90 -17.30
CA LYS A 151 -16.28 14.20 -16.04
C LYS A 151 -16.42 15.13 -14.83
N HIS A 152 -16.37 16.44 -15.03
CA HIS A 152 -16.81 17.41 -14.04
C HIS A 152 -18.34 17.44 -14.03
N PHE A 153 -18.95 17.03 -12.92
CA PHE A 153 -20.40 17.11 -12.73
C PHE A 153 -20.74 17.12 -11.25
N ASP A 154 -21.96 17.56 -10.95
CA ASP A 154 -22.51 17.65 -9.61
C ASP A 154 -23.83 16.87 -9.53
N LEU A 155 -24.00 16.09 -8.46
CA LEU A 155 -25.20 15.32 -8.16
C LEU A 155 -25.87 15.93 -6.94
N ASN A 156 -26.99 16.63 -7.15
CA ASN A 156 -27.76 17.25 -6.09
C ASN A 156 -28.78 16.25 -5.49
N LEU A 157 -28.47 15.75 -4.30
CA LEU A 157 -29.21 14.74 -3.53
C LEU A 157 -29.52 15.23 -2.10
N ASP A 158 -30.36 16.26 -1.96
CA ASP A 158 -30.52 17.02 -0.71
C ASP A 158 -31.08 16.26 0.50
N GLN A 159 -31.86 15.19 0.28
CA GLN A 159 -32.69 14.59 1.33
C GLN A 159 -31.95 13.57 2.20
N LEU A 160 -30.96 12.86 1.64
CA LEU A 160 -30.45 11.59 2.19
C LEU A 160 -28.96 11.63 2.60
N GLY A 161 -28.30 12.78 2.50
CA GLY A 161 -26.90 12.92 2.89
C GLY A 161 -26.67 13.10 4.41
N PRO A 162 -25.41 13.24 4.85
CA PRO A 162 -24.17 13.34 4.05
C PRO A 162 -23.79 12.08 3.27
N TYR A 163 -23.06 12.26 2.16
CA TYR A 163 -22.64 11.16 1.29
C TYR A 163 -21.18 10.76 1.52
N TYR A 164 -20.96 9.46 1.60
CA TYR A 164 -19.66 8.81 1.52
C TYR A 164 -19.39 8.42 0.07
N VAL A 165 -18.11 8.35 -0.30
CA VAL A 165 -17.68 8.10 -1.68
C VAL A 165 -16.70 6.94 -1.68
N ASN A 166 -16.90 6.00 -2.59
CA ASN A 166 -15.91 4.97 -2.88
C ASN A 166 -15.76 4.68 -4.37
N TYR A 167 -14.62 5.02 -4.96
CA TYR A 167 -14.21 4.58 -6.29
C TYR A 167 -13.70 3.14 -6.24
N PHE A 168 -14.06 2.36 -7.25
CA PHE A 168 -13.44 1.06 -7.41
C PHE A 168 -11.97 1.22 -7.81
N ARG A 169 -11.13 0.24 -7.48
CA ARG A 169 -9.67 0.29 -7.71
C ARG A 169 -9.25 0.65 -9.13
N ASN A 170 -10.02 0.29 -10.15
CA ASN A 170 -9.73 0.64 -11.55
C ASN A 170 -10.18 2.05 -11.96
N GLY A 171 -10.77 2.83 -11.06
CA GLY A 171 -11.28 4.17 -11.31
C GLY A 171 -12.58 4.23 -12.10
N ARG A 172 -13.16 3.13 -12.58
CA ARG A 172 -14.30 3.15 -13.51
C ARG A 172 -15.68 3.22 -12.85
N LYS A 173 -15.84 2.54 -11.71
CA LYS A 173 -17.11 2.46 -10.98
C LYS A 173 -17.06 3.31 -9.73
N LEU A 174 -18.18 3.96 -9.43
CA LEU A 174 -18.38 4.82 -8.28
C LEU A 174 -19.49 4.25 -7.42
N LEU A 175 -19.26 4.21 -6.11
CA LEU A 175 -20.25 3.90 -5.09
C LEU A 175 -20.45 5.14 -4.23
N ILE A 176 -21.71 5.52 -4.04
CA ILE A 176 -22.10 6.60 -3.14
C ILE A 176 -23.10 6.07 -2.11
N GLY A 177 -22.95 6.54 -0.88
CA GLY A 177 -23.76 6.09 0.26
C GLY A 177 -24.17 7.27 1.11
N GLY A 178 -25.46 7.60 1.12
CA GLY A 178 -26.04 8.62 1.98
C GLY A 178 -26.25 8.08 3.40
N GLN A 179 -25.88 8.87 4.41
CA GLN A 179 -25.99 8.49 5.82
C GLN A 179 -27.40 8.06 6.23
N ARG A 180 -28.45 8.53 5.53
CA ARG A 180 -29.86 8.21 5.82
C ARG A 180 -30.39 6.93 5.12
N GLY A 181 -29.54 6.21 4.38
CA GLY A 181 -29.89 4.89 3.82
C GLY A 181 -29.83 4.79 2.31
N HIS A 182 -29.62 5.89 1.59
CA HIS A 182 -29.45 5.87 0.13
C HIS A 182 -28.13 5.19 -0.23
N VAL A 183 -28.16 4.22 -1.14
CA VAL A 183 -26.96 3.61 -1.69
C VAL A 183 -27.12 3.50 -3.20
N ALA A 184 -26.16 4.02 -3.95
CA ALA A 184 -26.15 3.93 -5.40
C ALA A 184 -24.75 3.56 -5.91
N ALA A 185 -24.71 2.65 -6.88
CA ALA A 185 -23.52 2.28 -7.62
C ALA A 185 -23.72 2.65 -9.09
N MET A 186 -22.73 3.28 -9.70
CA MET A 186 -22.80 3.75 -11.09
C MET A 186 -21.45 3.65 -11.80
N ASP A 187 -21.52 3.57 -13.13
CA ASP A 187 -20.41 3.92 -13.99
C ASP A 187 -20.41 5.44 -14.17
N TRP A 188 -19.56 6.13 -13.44
CA TRP A 188 -19.62 7.59 -13.38
C TRP A 188 -19.12 8.26 -14.67
N VAL A 189 -18.26 7.58 -15.46
CA VAL A 189 -17.77 8.08 -16.75
C VAL A 189 -18.89 8.08 -17.79
N THR A 190 -19.62 6.96 -17.89
CA THR A 190 -20.78 6.85 -18.82
C THR A 190 -22.08 7.38 -18.23
N LYS A 191 -22.10 7.68 -16.93
CA LYS A 191 -23.26 8.10 -16.14
C LYS A 191 -24.37 7.05 -16.11
N GLU A 192 -24.01 5.78 -16.30
CA GLU A 192 -24.94 4.65 -16.25
C GLU A 192 -25.07 4.15 -14.82
N LEU A 193 -26.30 4.15 -14.31
CA LEU A 193 -26.62 3.64 -12.98
C LEU A 193 -26.66 2.11 -13.00
N MET A 194 -25.89 1.46 -12.12
CA MET A 194 -25.92 0.00 -11.96
C MET A 194 -27.00 -0.44 -10.98
N CYS A 195 -27.02 0.21 -9.81
CA CYS A 195 -28.05 -0.02 -8.81
C CYS A 195 -28.31 1.23 -7.99
N GLU A 196 -29.54 1.38 -7.55
CA GLU A 196 -29.96 2.37 -6.57
C GLU A 196 -31.03 1.75 -5.70
N PHE A 197 -30.87 1.87 -4.38
CA PHE A 197 -31.89 1.46 -3.42
C PHE A 197 -31.73 2.24 -2.12
N ASN A 198 -32.78 2.18 -1.30
CA ASN A 198 -32.76 2.75 0.03
C ASN A 198 -32.85 1.63 1.07
N VAL A 199 -31.86 1.58 1.96
CA VAL A 199 -31.77 0.63 3.06
C VAL A 199 -32.76 0.95 4.19
N GLN A 200 -33.22 2.20 4.30
CA GLN A 200 -34.04 2.71 5.41
C GLN A 200 -33.37 2.59 6.79
N GLU A 201 -32.06 2.42 6.82
CA GLU A 201 -31.24 2.46 8.03
C GLU A 201 -30.08 3.45 7.84
N SER A 202 -29.41 3.80 8.93
CA SER A 202 -28.22 4.64 8.85
C SER A 202 -27.07 3.89 8.19
N VAL A 203 -26.48 4.47 7.14
CA VAL A 203 -25.25 3.98 6.52
C VAL A 203 -24.07 4.77 7.10
N HIS A 204 -23.04 4.06 7.54
CA HIS A 204 -21.86 4.67 8.15
C HIS A 204 -20.66 4.70 7.21
N ASP A 205 -20.52 3.67 6.39
CA ASP A 205 -19.45 3.55 5.41
C ASP A 205 -19.82 2.58 4.29
N ILE A 206 -19.14 2.72 3.16
CA ILE A 206 -19.36 1.92 1.96
C ILE A 206 -18.01 1.59 1.33
N HIS A 207 -17.88 0.37 0.79
CA HIS A 207 -16.63 -0.02 0.15
C HIS A 207 -16.84 -1.11 -0.90
N TRP A 208 -16.18 -0.99 -2.04
CA TRP A 208 -16.10 -2.08 -3.02
C TRP A 208 -15.30 -3.27 -2.48
N LEU A 209 -15.59 -4.47 -3.00
CA LEU A 209 -14.79 -5.66 -2.68
C LEU A 209 -13.72 -5.89 -3.77
N HIS A 210 -13.43 -7.14 -4.12
CA HIS A 210 -12.38 -7.48 -5.11
C HIS A 210 -12.76 -7.12 -6.54
N MET A 211 -14.05 -7.02 -6.83
CA MET A 211 -14.58 -6.74 -8.16
C MET A 211 -15.76 -5.77 -8.10
N PRO A 212 -16.05 -5.06 -9.20
CA PRO A 212 -17.20 -4.16 -9.30
C PRO A 212 -18.52 -4.94 -9.47
N THR A 213 -18.58 -6.13 -8.87
CA THR A 213 -19.74 -7.01 -8.80
C THR A 213 -20.33 -7.03 -7.40
N MET A 214 -19.55 -6.71 -6.38
CA MET A 214 -20.00 -6.76 -5.00
C MET A 214 -19.40 -5.61 -4.20
N PHE A 215 -20.20 -5.08 -3.28
CA PHE A 215 -19.78 -4.05 -2.34
C PHE A 215 -20.35 -4.31 -0.96
N ALA A 216 -19.66 -3.81 0.06
CA ALA A 216 -20.06 -3.88 1.44
C ALA A 216 -20.62 -2.52 1.90
N VAL A 217 -21.71 -2.58 2.67
CA VAL A 217 -22.36 -1.42 3.27
C VAL A 217 -22.40 -1.63 4.78
N ALA A 218 -21.80 -0.72 5.54
CA ALA A 218 -21.90 -0.69 6.99
C ALA A 218 -23.20 0.02 7.39
N GLN A 219 -24.21 -0.76 7.76
CA GLN A 219 -25.49 -0.24 8.23
C GLN A 219 -25.45 0.06 9.72
N ARG A 220 -26.62 0.23 10.35
CA ARG A 220 -26.72 0.59 11.76
C ARG A 220 -26.12 -0.49 12.66
N ASP A 221 -26.57 -1.73 12.46
CA ASP A 221 -26.24 -2.84 13.35
C ASP A 221 -25.20 -3.78 12.73
N TRP A 222 -25.27 -4.10 11.44
CA TRP A 222 -24.38 -5.07 10.79
C TRP A 222 -23.84 -4.57 9.46
N VAL A 223 -22.80 -5.24 8.97
CA VAL A 223 -22.30 -5.06 7.60
C VAL A 223 -23.04 -6.01 6.67
N TYR A 224 -23.50 -5.48 5.55
CA TYR A 224 -24.19 -6.22 4.51
C TYR A 224 -23.36 -6.21 3.23
N ILE A 225 -23.40 -7.32 2.49
CA ILE A 225 -22.78 -7.42 1.16
C ILE A 225 -23.89 -7.48 0.13
N TYR A 226 -23.78 -6.65 -0.89
CA TYR A 226 -24.72 -6.53 -2.00
C TYR A 226 -24.06 -6.95 -3.31
N ASP A 227 -24.88 -7.44 -4.23
CA ASP A 227 -24.52 -7.61 -5.64
C ASP A 227 -24.56 -6.26 -6.37
N SER A 228 -23.98 -6.23 -7.56
CA SER A 228 -24.02 -5.16 -8.55
C SER A 228 -25.41 -4.65 -8.89
N LYS A 229 -26.44 -5.49 -8.72
CA LYS A 229 -27.86 -5.14 -8.92
C LYS A 229 -28.54 -4.58 -7.68
N GLY A 230 -27.86 -4.55 -6.53
CA GLY A 230 -28.43 -4.14 -5.25
C GLY A 230 -29.15 -5.25 -4.48
N THR A 231 -29.06 -6.52 -4.91
CA THR A 231 -29.59 -7.64 -4.13
C THR A 231 -28.67 -7.97 -2.96
N GLN A 232 -29.22 -8.08 -1.76
CA GLN A 232 -28.48 -8.46 -0.57
C GLN A 232 -28.03 -9.94 -0.66
N ILE A 233 -26.73 -10.19 -0.56
CA ILE A 233 -26.14 -11.53 -0.56
C ILE A 233 -25.93 -12.03 0.87
N HIS A 234 -25.30 -11.19 1.71
CA HIS A 234 -24.90 -11.59 3.06
C HIS A 234 -25.20 -10.53 4.10
N CYS A 235 -25.49 -10.99 5.31
CA CYS A 235 -25.55 -10.19 6.53
C CYS A 235 -24.51 -10.71 7.53
N LEU A 236 -23.50 -9.88 7.83
CA LEU A 236 -22.34 -10.26 8.62
C LEU A 236 -22.56 -9.98 10.11
N LYS A 237 -23.32 -10.85 10.79
CA LYS A 237 -23.68 -10.69 12.21
C LYS A 237 -22.47 -10.60 13.17
N LYS A 238 -21.31 -11.12 12.79
CA LYS A 238 -20.07 -11.02 13.58
C LYS A 238 -19.47 -9.61 13.57
N MET A 239 -19.79 -8.80 12.57
CA MET A 239 -19.32 -7.44 12.39
C MET A 239 -20.44 -6.50 12.84
N TYR A 240 -20.54 -6.31 14.16
CA TYR A 240 -21.58 -5.51 14.80
C TYR A 240 -21.15 -4.06 15.00
N ARG A 241 -22.03 -3.11 14.67
CA ARG A 241 -21.85 -1.65 14.77
C ARG A 241 -20.54 -1.18 14.18
N VAL A 242 -20.37 -1.40 12.88
CA VAL A 242 -19.19 -0.98 12.13
C VAL A 242 -19.36 0.47 11.69
N TYR A 243 -18.33 1.29 11.93
CA TYR A 243 -18.31 2.68 11.46
C TYR A 243 -17.40 2.92 10.26
N LYS A 244 -16.36 2.10 10.09
CA LYS A 244 -15.43 2.21 8.95
C LYS A 244 -15.12 0.85 8.35
N LEU A 245 -15.06 0.81 7.03
CA LEU A 245 -14.75 -0.34 6.19
C LEU A 245 -13.55 -0.03 5.29
N ASP A 246 -12.76 -1.05 5.02
CA ASP A 246 -11.68 -0.97 4.03
C ASP A 246 -11.42 -2.38 3.48
N PHE A 247 -10.94 -2.50 2.24
CA PHE A 247 -10.75 -3.78 1.58
C PHE A 247 -9.33 -4.00 1.06
N LEU A 248 -8.71 -5.07 1.56
CA LEU A 248 -7.38 -5.50 1.15
C LEU A 248 -7.49 -6.38 -0.09
N HIS A 249 -7.37 -5.72 -1.25
CA HIS A 249 -7.57 -6.32 -2.57
C HIS A 249 -6.73 -7.58 -2.84
N TYR A 250 -5.43 -7.56 -2.51
CA TYR A 250 -4.54 -8.71 -2.75
C TYR A 250 -4.76 -9.89 -1.80
N HIS A 251 -5.36 -9.64 -0.65
CA HIS A 251 -5.57 -10.63 0.40
C HIS A 251 -7.01 -11.14 0.47
N PHE A 252 -7.94 -10.45 -0.22
CA PHE A 252 -9.38 -10.67 -0.13
C PHE A 252 -9.93 -10.53 1.30
N LEU A 253 -9.39 -9.57 2.05
CA LEU A 253 -9.82 -9.30 3.42
C LEU A 253 -10.64 -8.02 3.50
N LEU A 254 -11.88 -8.14 3.96
CA LEU A 254 -12.68 -7.01 4.41
C LEU A 254 -12.30 -6.68 5.84
N VAL A 255 -11.87 -5.45 6.06
CA VAL A 255 -11.55 -4.92 7.38
C VAL A 255 -12.68 -4.04 7.83
N SER A 256 -13.08 -4.23 9.08
CA SER A 256 -14.03 -3.35 9.73
C SER A 256 -13.55 -2.87 11.07
N ALA A 257 -13.86 -1.63 11.38
CA ALA A 257 -13.71 -1.07 12.70
C ALA A 257 -15.08 -0.82 13.35
N SER A 258 -15.29 -1.46 14.50
CA SER A 258 -16.53 -1.39 15.28
C SER A 258 -16.45 -0.32 16.37
N ASP A 259 -17.59 0.29 16.69
CA ASP A 259 -17.77 1.19 17.84
C ASP A 259 -17.32 0.56 19.16
N ASN A 260 -17.47 -0.75 19.27
CA ASN A 260 -17.10 -1.51 20.48
C ASN A 260 -15.58 -1.61 20.69
N GLY A 261 -14.79 -0.97 19.82
CA GLY A 261 -13.34 -1.00 19.88
C GLY A 261 -12.73 -2.28 19.32
N HIS A 262 -13.41 -2.92 18.38
CA HIS A 262 -12.92 -4.13 17.72
C HIS A 262 -12.56 -3.82 16.27
N ILE A 263 -11.38 -4.25 15.84
CA ILE A 263 -11.02 -4.35 14.43
C ILE A 263 -11.14 -5.82 14.05
N SER A 264 -11.82 -6.10 12.95
CA SER A 264 -11.99 -7.48 12.50
C SER A 264 -11.67 -7.62 11.03
N TRP A 265 -11.00 -8.74 10.70
CA TRP A 265 -10.63 -9.13 9.35
C TRP A 265 -11.49 -10.32 8.94
N LEU A 266 -12.29 -10.13 7.89
CA LEU A 266 -13.09 -11.18 7.27
C LEU A 266 -12.48 -11.54 5.93
N ASP A 267 -12.20 -12.81 5.72
CA ASP A 267 -11.87 -13.33 4.39
C ASP A 267 -13.15 -13.46 3.58
N VAL A 268 -13.26 -12.65 2.53
CA VAL A 268 -14.45 -12.61 1.65
C VAL A 268 -14.53 -13.84 0.77
N SER A 269 -13.39 -14.39 0.33
CA SER A 269 -13.36 -15.57 -0.53
C SER A 269 -13.83 -16.84 0.19
N MET A 270 -13.46 -16.99 1.47
CA MET A 270 -13.80 -18.16 2.27
C MET A 270 -15.01 -17.93 3.20
N GLY A 271 -15.43 -16.68 3.40
CA GLY A 271 -16.46 -16.30 4.37
C GLY A 271 -16.07 -16.50 5.84
N LYS A 272 -14.76 -16.57 6.15
CA LYS A 272 -14.26 -16.88 7.50
C LYS A 272 -13.63 -15.65 8.15
N MET A 273 -13.94 -15.42 9.42
CA MET A 273 -13.23 -14.41 10.22
C MET A 273 -11.80 -14.90 10.49
N VAL A 274 -10.82 -14.13 10.02
CA VAL A 274 -9.39 -14.44 10.17
C VAL A 274 -8.91 -14.02 11.56
N SER A 275 -9.20 -12.78 11.93
CA SER A 275 -8.71 -12.20 13.17
C SER A 275 -9.67 -11.14 13.70
N THR A 276 -9.66 -10.98 15.02
CA THR A 276 -10.35 -9.91 15.73
C THR A 276 -9.39 -9.34 16.76
N ALA A 277 -9.02 -8.06 16.61
CA ALA A 277 -8.18 -7.34 17.55
C ALA A 277 -9.02 -6.38 18.38
N LYS A 278 -8.66 -6.22 19.66
CA LYS A 278 -9.30 -5.26 20.55
C LYS A 278 -8.41 -4.03 20.69
N MET A 279 -8.96 -2.87 20.33
CA MET A 279 -8.32 -1.57 20.51
C MET A 279 -8.41 -1.14 21.97
N LYS A 280 -7.44 -0.33 22.41
CA LYS A 280 -7.46 0.25 23.77
C LYS A 280 -8.42 1.43 23.85
N VAL A 281 -8.51 2.21 22.77
CA VAL A 281 -9.44 3.32 22.64
C VAL A 281 -10.54 2.87 21.67
N PRO A 282 -11.80 2.76 22.11
CA PRO A 282 -12.85 2.15 21.29
C PRO A 282 -13.29 3.05 20.14
N ARG A 283 -13.41 4.36 20.39
CA ARG A 283 -13.78 5.35 19.37
C ARG A 283 -12.58 5.67 18.49
N LEU A 284 -12.68 5.34 17.21
CA LEU A 284 -11.79 5.81 16.15
C LEU A 284 -12.42 7.00 15.42
N THR A 285 -11.57 7.77 14.76
CA THR A 285 -11.99 8.87 13.88
C THR A 285 -11.85 8.49 12.40
N ALA A 286 -10.80 7.75 12.06
CA ALA A 286 -10.52 7.29 10.70
C ALA A 286 -9.79 5.95 10.69
N MET A 287 -9.90 5.27 9.54
CA MET A 287 -9.21 4.01 9.23
C MET A 287 -8.81 4.05 7.76
N LYS A 288 -7.54 3.75 7.48
CA LYS A 288 -7.05 3.57 6.10
C LYS A 288 -6.00 2.46 6.04
N GLN A 289 -6.01 1.72 4.95
CA GLN A 289 -5.00 0.76 4.57
C GLN A 289 -3.77 1.45 3.99
N ASN A 290 -2.59 0.91 4.30
CA ASN A 290 -1.39 1.15 3.51
C ASN A 290 -1.37 0.19 2.30
N PRO A 291 -1.46 0.69 1.05
CA PRO A 291 -1.55 -0.15 -0.14
C PRO A 291 -0.30 -1.01 -0.39
N TYR A 292 0.87 -0.60 0.11
CA TYR A 292 2.13 -1.32 -0.10
C TYR A 292 2.28 -2.58 0.76
N ASN A 293 1.86 -2.53 2.03
CA ASN A 293 2.08 -3.61 3.00
C ASN A 293 0.79 -4.19 3.61
N ALA A 294 -0.37 -3.66 3.20
CA ALA A 294 -1.70 -4.06 3.66
C ALA A 294 -1.94 -3.94 5.17
N ILE A 295 -1.15 -3.11 5.85
CA ILE A 295 -1.36 -2.79 7.26
C ILE A 295 -2.45 -1.73 7.37
N ILE A 296 -3.31 -1.90 8.37
CA ILE A 296 -4.39 -0.95 8.66
C ILE A 296 -3.91 0.04 9.70
N ALA A 297 -4.01 1.33 9.40
CA ALA A 297 -3.82 2.38 10.40
C ALA A 297 -5.16 2.88 10.91
N THR A 298 -5.24 3.05 12.23
CA THR A 298 -6.41 3.63 12.89
C THR A 298 -6.03 4.93 13.59
N ALA A 299 -6.83 5.96 13.33
CA ALA A 299 -6.72 7.27 13.95
C ALA A 299 -7.52 7.31 15.25
N HIS A 300 -6.92 7.86 16.31
CA HIS A 300 -7.57 7.95 17.61
C HIS A 300 -7.76 9.39 18.09
N PRO A 301 -8.79 9.65 18.93
CA PRO A 301 -9.04 10.96 19.54
C PRO A 301 -7.93 11.46 20.48
N ASN A 302 -7.01 10.60 20.91
CA ASN A 302 -5.87 10.97 21.76
C ASN A 302 -4.66 11.48 20.96
N GLY A 303 -4.77 11.64 19.64
CA GLY A 303 -3.67 12.09 18.78
C GLY A 303 -2.71 10.99 18.35
N THR A 304 -3.01 9.72 18.69
CA THR A 304 -2.21 8.57 18.28
C THR A 304 -2.77 7.90 17.03
N VAL A 305 -1.84 7.39 16.22
CA VAL A 305 -2.11 6.51 15.09
C VAL A 305 -1.55 5.13 15.43
N ASP A 306 -2.42 4.14 15.50
CA ASP A 306 -2.05 2.76 15.77
C ASP A 306 -2.08 1.96 14.46
N MET A 307 -1.08 1.10 14.24
CA MET A 307 -0.98 0.23 13.06
C MET A 307 -1.25 -1.23 13.42
N TRP A 308 -2.04 -1.91 12.60
CA TRP A 308 -2.57 -3.24 12.87
C TRP A 308 -2.25 -4.24 11.77
N SER A 309 -1.83 -5.43 12.17
CA SER A 309 -1.68 -6.61 11.32
C SER A 309 -2.60 -7.70 11.84
N PRO A 310 -3.25 -8.49 10.97
CA PRO A 310 -4.12 -9.59 11.42
C PRO A 310 -3.36 -10.67 12.20
N ASN A 311 -2.03 -10.72 12.05
CA ASN A 311 -1.15 -11.73 12.65
C ASN A 311 -0.85 -11.47 14.13
N GLN A 312 -1.12 -10.26 14.62
CA GLN A 312 -0.88 -9.87 16.01
C GLN A 312 -2.17 -9.34 16.63
N LYS A 313 -2.51 -9.82 17.83
CA LYS A 313 -3.66 -9.31 18.58
C LYS A 313 -3.44 -7.91 19.14
N GLU A 314 -2.18 -7.56 19.37
CA GLU A 314 -1.76 -6.22 19.77
C GLU A 314 -1.36 -5.42 18.53
N ARG A 315 -1.51 -4.09 18.60
CA ARG A 315 -1.01 -3.18 17.57
C ARG A 315 0.50 -3.37 17.35
N VAL A 316 0.92 -3.28 16.09
CA VAL A 316 2.31 -3.45 15.68
C VAL A 316 3.11 -2.19 16.01
N VAL A 317 2.54 -1.01 15.71
CA VAL A 317 3.15 0.30 15.93
C VAL A 317 2.12 1.25 16.53
N SER A 318 2.59 2.21 17.33
CA SER A 318 1.79 3.27 17.94
C SER A 318 2.59 4.55 17.82
N MET A 319 2.08 5.51 17.05
CA MET A 319 2.73 6.79 16.78
C MET A 319 1.92 7.91 17.41
N LEU A 320 2.59 8.81 18.14
CA LEU A 320 1.95 10.06 18.57
C LEU A 320 2.15 11.10 17.47
N CYS A 321 1.09 11.38 16.71
CA CYS A 321 1.16 12.27 15.57
C CYS A 321 0.80 13.71 15.96
N HIS A 322 -0.27 13.86 16.72
CA HIS A 322 -0.84 15.15 17.10
C HIS A 322 -0.97 15.26 18.62
N GLY A 323 -0.98 16.50 19.14
CA GLY A 323 -1.28 16.76 20.55
C GLY A 323 -2.80 16.71 20.83
N SER A 324 -3.61 16.65 19.78
CA SER A 324 -5.06 16.62 19.80
C SER A 324 -5.57 15.45 18.94
N ALA A 325 -6.89 15.24 18.88
CA ALA A 325 -7.46 14.16 18.08
C ALA A 325 -7.03 14.24 16.60
N VAL A 326 -6.67 13.09 16.05
CA VAL A 326 -6.47 12.94 14.60
C VAL A 326 -7.84 12.85 13.95
N ARG A 327 -8.12 13.64 12.93
CA ARG A 327 -9.39 13.62 12.19
C ARG A 327 -9.38 12.59 11.08
N ASP A 328 -8.32 12.58 10.29
CA ASP A 328 -8.16 11.65 9.19
C ASP A 328 -6.69 11.33 8.90
N ILE A 329 -6.46 10.26 8.15
CA ILE A 329 -5.16 9.74 7.74
C ILE A 329 -5.25 9.30 6.29
N ALA A 330 -4.20 9.53 5.51
CA ALA A 330 -4.06 8.97 4.17
C ALA A 330 -2.65 8.41 3.94
N PHE A 331 -2.53 7.42 3.07
CA PHE A 331 -1.27 6.78 2.70
C PHE A 331 -0.93 7.07 1.24
N ASP A 332 0.36 7.24 0.97
CA ASP A 332 0.88 7.18 -0.39
C ASP A 332 0.70 5.76 -0.97
N CYS A 333 0.47 5.68 -2.28
CA CYS A 333 0.39 4.44 -3.05
C CYS A 333 1.66 3.59 -2.94
N GLU A 334 2.84 4.20 -2.83
CA GLU A 334 4.09 3.47 -2.58
C GLU A 334 4.27 3.03 -1.11
N GLY A 335 3.40 3.51 -0.22
CA GLY A 335 3.43 3.21 1.21
C GLY A 335 4.66 3.75 1.95
N GLN A 336 5.37 4.72 1.36
CA GLN A 336 6.53 5.35 1.99
C GLN A 336 6.12 6.45 2.97
N TYR A 337 5.05 7.17 2.63
CA TYR A 337 4.59 8.34 3.36
C TYR A 337 3.16 8.18 3.88
N MET A 338 2.90 8.82 5.02
CA MET A 338 1.57 8.94 5.62
C MET A 338 1.30 10.41 5.89
N VAL A 339 0.09 10.87 5.57
CA VAL A 339 -0.39 12.20 5.91
C VAL A 339 -1.40 12.07 7.04
N SER A 340 -1.31 12.92 8.06
CA SER A 340 -2.26 12.97 9.17
C SER A 340 -2.81 14.38 9.38
N ALA A 341 -4.12 14.50 9.55
CA ALA A 341 -4.83 15.74 9.85
C ALA A 341 -5.25 15.76 11.32
N GLY A 342 -4.92 16.83 12.03
CA GLY A 342 -5.29 17.01 13.44
C GLY A 342 -6.36 18.08 13.67
N ILE A 343 -7.10 17.94 14.77
CA ILE A 343 -7.99 18.99 15.30
C ILE A 343 -7.21 20.27 15.65
N ASP A 344 -5.92 20.16 15.91
CA ASP A 344 -4.97 21.26 16.15
C ASP A 344 -4.72 22.15 14.92
N ARG A 345 -5.46 21.94 13.82
CA ARG A 345 -5.30 22.63 12.53
C ARG A 345 -3.93 22.37 11.91
N SER A 346 -3.27 21.28 12.27
CA SER A 346 -2.02 20.88 11.64
C SER A 346 -2.21 19.71 10.69
N LEU A 347 -1.54 19.78 9.55
CA LEU A 347 -1.36 18.68 8.61
C LEU A 347 0.09 18.23 8.71
N LYS A 348 0.33 16.95 9.01
CA LYS A 348 1.68 16.42 9.19
C LYS A 348 1.96 15.30 8.21
N VAL A 349 3.17 15.32 7.65
CA VAL A 349 3.67 14.31 6.73
C VAL A 349 4.70 13.47 7.46
N TRP A 350 4.56 12.14 7.37
CA TRP A 350 5.36 11.16 8.09
C TRP A 350 6.06 10.21 7.13
N ASP A 351 7.33 9.92 7.40
CA ASP A 351 8.02 8.78 6.79
C ASP A 351 7.70 7.52 7.60
N ILE A 352 7.00 6.56 6.98
CA ILE A 352 6.54 5.33 7.64
C ILE A 352 7.70 4.37 7.89
N ARG A 353 8.76 4.41 7.07
CA ARG A 353 9.91 3.50 7.23
C ARG A 353 10.69 3.81 8.50
N ASN A 354 10.80 5.10 8.81
CA ASN A 354 11.55 5.61 9.95
C ASN A 354 10.66 6.07 11.13
N TYR A 355 9.35 6.17 10.91
CA TYR A 355 8.35 6.72 11.85
C TYR A 355 8.72 8.12 12.35
N LYS A 356 9.11 9.01 11.42
CA LYS A 356 9.51 10.38 11.72
C LYS A 356 8.61 11.38 10.98
N CYS A 357 8.30 12.48 11.65
CA CYS A 357 7.65 13.63 11.03
C CYS A 357 8.66 14.29 10.09
N LEU A 358 8.29 14.44 8.82
CA LEU A 358 9.07 15.16 7.82
C LEU A 358 8.67 16.62 7.79
N GLN A 359 7.37 16.88 7.64
CA GLN A 359 6.82 18.22 7.48
C GLN A 359 5.60 18.41 8.37
N SER A 360 5.36 19.66 8.78
CA SER A 360 4.20 20.08 9.56
C SER A 360 3.69 21.40 9.00
N TYR A 361 2.47 21.38 8.48
CA TYR A 361 1.79 22.53 7.90
C TYR A 361 0.71 23.02 8.86
N SER A 362 0.54 24.33 8.99
CA SER A 362 -0.56 24.92 9.74
C SER A 362 -1.64 25.37 8.77
N LEU A 363 -2.84 24.81 8.93
CA LEU A 363 -4.01 25.16 8.13
C LEU A 363 -4.76 26.33 8.77
N ARG A 364 -5.54 27.05 7.96
CA ARG A 364 -6.38 28.16 8.45
C ARG A 364 -7.49 27.70 9.41
N SER A 365 -8.01 26.49 9.18
CA SER A 365 -9.10 25.92 9.97
C SER A 365 -8.89 24.41 10.13
N MET A 366 -9.82 23.75 10.82
CA MET A 366 -9.73 22.36 11.21
C MET A 366 -9.96 21.45 10.00
N PRO A 367 -9.01 20.58 9.63
CA PRO A 367 -9.19 19.63 8.54
C PRO A 367 -10.23 18.55 8.91
N SER A 368 -11.04 18.13 7.94
CA SER A 368 -12.08 17.11 8.12
C SER A 368 -11.68 15.74 7.58
N HIS A 369 -11.39 15.65 6.29
CA HIS A 369 -11.08 14.44 5.53
C HIS A 369 -9.83 14.65 4.67
N LEU A 370 -9.10 13.57 4.42
CA LEU A 370 -7.85 13.53 3.67
C LEU A 370 -7.84 12.39 2.67
N ASP A 371 -7.25 12.63 1.51
CA ASP A 371 -6.84 11.55 0.60
C ASP A 371 -5.55 11.88 -0.14
N VAL A 372 -4.87 10.85 -0.64
CA VAL A 372 -3.62 10.98 -1.40
C VAL A 372 -3.80 10.29 -2.75
N SER A 373 -3.55 11.04 -3.81
CA SER A 373 -3.61 10.54 -5.18
C SER A 373 -2.44 9.62 -5.53
N GLN A 374 -2.55 8.89 -6.64
CA GLN A 374 -1.49 8.00 -7.14
C GLN A 374 -0.17 8.74 -7.43
N ARG A 375 -0.27 10.02 -7.81
CA ARG A 375 0.87 10.89 -8.09
C ARG A 375 1.27 11.79 -6.93
N ASN A 376 0.89 11.42 -5.71
CA ASN A 376 1.31 12.10 -4.47
C ASN A 376 0.78 13.53 -4.26
N LEU A 377 -0.28 13.94 -4.94
CA LEU A 377 -1.07 15.10 -4.53
C LEU A 377 -1.89 14.75 -3.29
N VAL A 378 -1.94 15.67 -2.34
CA VAL A 378 -2.66 15.53 -1.07
C VAL A 378 -3.91 16.40 -1.12
N GLY A 379 -5.08 15.78 -1.05
CA GLY A 379 -6.37 16.47 -0.95
C GLY A 379 -6.77 16.64 0.52
N VAL A 380 -7.07 17.87 0.92
CA VAL A 380 -7.46 18.21 2.29
C VAL A 380 -8.79 18.96 2.27
N SER A 381 -9.78 18.47 2.99
CA SER A 381 -11.00 19.25 3.23
C SER A 381 -10.87 20.07 4.51
N VAL A 382 -11.22 21.34 4.40
CA VAL A 382 -11.27 22.32 5.48
C VAL A 382 -12.70 22.90 5.50
N GLY A 383 -13.61 22.20 6.16
CA GLY A 383 -15.04 22.56 6.21
C GLY A 383 -15.72 22.38 4.85
N ASN A 384 -15.98 23.47 4.14
CA ASN A 384 -16.57 23.49 2.80
C ASN A 384 -15.56 23.86 1.70
N VAL A 385 -14.29 24.02 2.04
CA VAL A 385 -13.21 24.29 1.10
C VAL A 385 -12.33 23.06 1.00
N VAL A 386 -11.99 22.66 -0.23
CA VAL A 386 -11.00 21.62 -0.51
C VAL A 386 -9.73 22.29 -0.99
N GLU A 387 -8.62 21.98 -0.32
CA GLU A 387 -7.28 22.45 -0.66
C GLU A 387 -6.47 21.25 -1.11
N ILE A 388 -5.81 21.39 -2.26
CA ILE A 388 -4.94 20.35 -2.82
C ILE A 388 -3.52 20.84 -2.72
N TYR A 389 -2.61 19.99 -2.26
CA TYR A 389 -1.19 20.30 -2.19
C TYR A 389 -0.40 19.33 -3.06
N ASN A 390 0.57 19.88 -3.80
CA ASN A 390 1.51 19.10 -4.60
C ASN A 390 2.86 19.00 -3.86
N ASP A 391 3.62 17.93 -4.09
CA ASP A 391 5.01 17.74 -3.63
C ASP A 391 5.28 17.85 -2.10
N CYS A 392 4.26 17.69 -1.26
CA CYS A 392 4.37 17.81 0.21
C CYS A 392 5.39 16.88 0.88
N PHE A 393 5.75 15.78 0.21
CA PHE A 393 6.64 14.75 0.73
C PHE A 393 8.12 15.09 0.57
N ARG A 394 8.45 15.92 -0.42
CA ARG A 394 9.84 16.26 -0.78
C ARG A 394 10.26 17.61 -0.22
N GLN A 395 9.40 18.61 -0.39
CA GLN A 395 9.70 20.01 -0.03
C GLN A 395 8.58 20.58 0.84
N PRO A 396 8.90 21.52 1.75
CA PRO A 396 7.87 22.27 2.45
C PRO A 396 7.17 23.21 1.46
N VAL A 397 5.85 23.04 1.32
CA VAL A 397 5.01 23.88 0.46
C VAL A 397 4.15 24.82 1.31
N ASP A 398 4.13 26.10 0.97
CA ASP A 398 3.36 27.12 1.70
C ASP A 398 2.00 27.40 1.03
N THR A 399 1.98 27.43 -0.31
CA THR A 399 0.78 27.67 -1.12
C THR A 399 0.13 26.37 -1.59
N PRO A 400 -1.20 26.23 -1.53
CA PRO A 400 -1.87 25.08 -2.11
C PRO A 400 -1.73 25.11 -3.63
N TYR A 401 -1.71 23.92 -4.25
CA TYR A 401 -1.74 23.73 -5.69
C TYR A 401 -3.06 24.25 -6.27
N MET A 402 -4.18 23.83 -5.68
CA MET A 402 -5.52 24.29 -6.06
C MET A 402 -6.41 24.45 -4.84
N ARG A 403 -7.37 25.39 -4.91
CA ARG A 403 -8.45 25.53 -3.92
C ARG A 403 -9.80 25.49 -4.61
N HIS A 404 -10.68 24.62 -4.13
CA HIS A 404 -12.07 24.56 -4.60
C HIS A 404 -13.02 24.82 -3.43
N ARG A 405 -14.04 25.68 -3.65
CA ARG A 405 -15.03 26.03 -2.63
C ARG A 405 -16.38 25.43 -2.99
N LEU A 406 -16.96 24.70 -2.04
CA LEU A 406 -18.27 24.11 -2.14
C LEU A 406 -19.30 24.88 -1.32
N ASN A 407 -20.58 24.67 -1.66
CA ASN A 407 -21.71 25.27 -0.94
C ASN A 407 -21.96 24.59 0.41
N HIS A 408 -21.57 23.33 0.55
CA HIS A 408 -21.84 22.50 1.72
C HIS A 408 -20.57 21.92 2.33
N ALA A 409 -20.68 21.49 3.59
CA ALA A 409 -19.58 20.83 4.28
C ALA A 409 -19.27 19.47 3.64
N VAL A 410 -17.97 19.18 3.50
CA VAL A 410 -17.44 17.96 2.91
C VAL A 410 -17.54 16.82 3.93
N SER A 411 -18.13 15.71 3.50
CA SER A 411 -18.28 14.48 4.28
C SER A 411 -17.28 13.40 3.91
N ASP A 412 -16.73 13.40 2.70
CA ASP A 412 -15.71 12.43 2.27
C ASP A 412 -14.91 12.97 1.08
N LEU A 413 -13.69 12.45 0.92
CA LEU A 413 -12.78 12.79 -0.19
C LEU A 413 -12.10 11.53 -0.70
N GLU A 414 -12.12 11.34 -2.03
CA GLU A 414 -11.35 10.26 -2.65
C GLU A 414 -10.93 10.62 -4.08
N PHE A 415 -9.65 10.44 -4.39
CA PHE A 415 -9.13 10.58 -5.75
C PHE A 415 -9.57 9.40 -6.61
N CYS A 416 -9.92 9.69 -7.86
CA CYS A 416 -10.12 8.64 -8.84
C CYS A 416 -8.77 8.08 -9.28
N ASN A 417 -8.63 6.76 -9.24
CA ASN A 417 -7.45 6.11 -9.81
C ASN A 417 -7.41 6.29 -11.33
N PHE A 418 -6.21 6.50 -11.88
CA PHE A 418 -5.91 6.64 -13.31
C PHE A 418 -6.51 7.85 -14.04
N GLU A 419 -7.33 8.66 -13.37
CA GLU A 419 -7.91 9.86 -13.95
C GLU A 419 -7.65 11.09 -13.06
N ASP A 420 -7.60 12.26 -13.68
CA ASP A 420 -7.27 13.53 -13.04
C ASP A 420 -8.49 14.14 -12.31
N ILE A 421 -9.09 13.36 -11.39
CA ILE A 421 -10.36 13.67 -10.75
C ILE A 421 -10.30 13.42 -9.24
N LEU A 422 -10.99 14.29 -8.50
CA LEU A 422 -11.32 14.11 -7.09
C LEU A 422 -12.83 14.06 -6.91
N GLY A 423 -13.30 12.96 -6.34
CA GLY A 423 -14.67 12.84 -5.87
C GLY A 423 -14.82 13.46 -4.50
N ILE A 424 -15.82 14.33 -4.36
CA ILE A 424 -16.12 15.01 -3.10
C ILE A 424 -17.54 14.65 -2.68
N GLY A 425 -17.65 13.92 -1.58
CA GLY A 425 -18.94 13.71 -0.91
C GLY A 425 -19.26 14.91 -0.04
N HIS A 426 -20.47 15.44 -0.14
CA HIS A 426 -20.93 16.52 0.73
C HIS A 426 -22.35 16.26 1.24
N LYS A 427 -22.83 17.15 2.12
CA LYS A 427 -24.17 17.01 2.73
C LYS A 427 -25.30 16.83 1.70
N ASN A 428 -25.23 17.57 0.61
CA ASN A 428 -26.26 17.61 -0.42
C ASN A 428 -25.99 16.70 -1.63
N GLY A 429 -25.04 15.77 -1.57
CA GLY A 429 -24.75 14.89 -2.69
C GLY A 429 -23.26 14.70 -2.98
N PHE A 430 -22.90 14.72 -4.26
CA PHE A 430 -21.58 14.37 -4.75
C PHE A 430 -21.13 15.30 -5.89
N THR A 431 -19.92 15.83 -5.78
CA THR A 431 -19.29 16.63 -6.84
C THR A 431 -18.02 15.95 -7.32
N SER A 432 -17.87 15.81 -8.63
CA SER A 432 -16.63 15.37 -9.30
C SER A 432 -15.86 16.59 -9.79
N VAL A 433 -14.62 16.77 -9.34
CA VAL A 433 -13.78 17.94 -9.60
C VAL A 433 -12.53 17.53 -10.37
N ILE A 434 -12.13 18.31 -11.38
CA ILE A 434 -10.93 18.02 -12.19
C ILE A 434 -9.70 18.56 -11.46
N ILE A 435 -8.69 17.72 -11.28
CA ILE A 435 -7.40 18.08 -10.70
C ILE A 435 -6.29 17.59 -11.63
N PRO A 436 -5.75 18.48 -12.48
CA PRO A 436 -4.68 18.10 -13.39
C PRO A 436 -3.48 17.52 -12.63
N GLY A 437 -3.02 16.34 -13.04
CA GLY A 437 -1.86 15.66 -12.47
C GLY A 437 -2.11 14.78 -11.25
N SER A 438 -3.35 14.50 -10.87
CA SER A 438 -3.65 13.59 -9.76
C SER A 438 -3.55 12.10 -10.12
N GLY A 439 -4.01 11.71 -11.31
CA GLY A 439 -4.09 10.31 -11.74
C GLY A 439 -2.79 9.81 -12.36
N GLU A 440 -2.50 8.51 -12.23
CA GLU A 440 -1.40 7.89 -13.01
C GLU A 440 -1.89 7.66 -14.45
N PRO A 441 -1.31 8.34 -15.46
CA PRO A 441 -1.81 8.27 -16.84
C PRO A 441 -1.56 6.89 -17.48
N ASN A 442 -0.51 6.20 -17.05
CA ASN A 442 -0.11 4.91 -17.60
C ASN A 442 -0.43 3.79 -16.62
N PHE A 443 -1.59 3.18 -16.76
CA PHE A 443 -2.01 2.05 -15.95
C PHE A 443 -1.41 0.73 -16.44
N ASP A 444 -1.15 -0.20 -15.51
CA ASP A 444 -0.83 -1.59 -15.86
C ASP A 444 -2.13 -2.38 -16.08
N ALA A 445 -2.41 -2.70 -17.34
CA ALA A 445 -3.62 -3.43 -17.73
C ALA A 445 -3.72 -4.83 -17.10
N LEU A 446 -2.60 -5.43 -16.67
CA LEU A 446 -2.61 -6.72 -15.97
C LEU A 446 -2.93 -6.60 -14.48
N GLU A 447 -2.71 -5.43 -13.88
CA GLU A 447 -3.00 -5.16 -12.47
C GLU A 447 -4.41 -4.58 -12.28
N ALA A 448 -4.70 -3.47 -12.97
CA ALA A 448 -6.00 -2.82 -12.90
C ALA A 448 -6.30 -2.12 -14.23
N ASN A 449 -7.27 -2.65 -14.98
CA ASN A 449 -7.69 -2.10 -16.26
C ASN A 449 -9.02 -1.31 -16.09
N PRO A 450 -9.03 0.02 -16.37
CA PRO A 450 -10.26 0.81 -16.40
C PRO A 450 -11.25 0.37 -17.50
N TYR A 451 -10.72 -0.14 -18.63
CA TYR A 451 -11.48 -0.52 -19.84
C TYR A 451 -11.71 -2.03 -19.96
N MET A 452 -11.84 -2.70 -18.81
CA MET A 452 -11.92 -4.14 -18.75
C MET A 452 -13.19 -4.71 -19.41
N THR A 453 -13.02 -5.66 -20.32
CA THR A 453 -14.16 -6.38 -20.91
C THR A 453 -14.76 -7.39 -19.92
N PRO A 454 -16.03 -7.84 -20.10
CA PRO A 454 -16.62 -8.84 -19.23
C PRO A 454 -15.84 -10.18 -19.18
N SER A 455 -15.15 -10.57 -20.26
CA SER A 455 -14.29 -11.77 -20.28
C SER A 455 -13.03 -11.54 -19.45
N GLN A 456 -12.31 -10.44 -19.71
CA GLN A 456 -11.11 -10.06 -18.96
C GLN A 456 -11.42 -9.92 -17.47
N ARG A 457 -12.60 -9.41 -17.11
CA ARG A 457 -13.05 -9.36 -15.72
C ARG A 457 -13.11 -10.73 -15.08
N LYS A 458 -13.77 -11.69 -15.73
CA LYS A 458 -13.87 -13.07 -15.20
C LYS A 458 -12.48 -13.70 -15.05
N GLU A 459 -11.62 -13.53 -16.04
CA GLU A 459 -10.24 -14.04 -16.01
C GLU A 459 -9.41 -13.39 -14.89
N MET A 460 -9.51 -12.07 -14.74
CA MET A 460 -8.84 -11.31 -13.68
C MET A 460 -9.34 -11.71 -12.29
N GLU A 461 -10.64 -11.96 -12.13
CA GLU A 461 -11.21 -12.43 -10.87
C GLU A 461 -10.65 -13.80 -10.48
N VAL A 462 -10.63 -14.74 -11.43
CA VAL A 462 -10.06 -16.08 -11.22
C VAL A 462 -8.56 -15.97 -10.92
N LYS A 463 -7.82 -15.16 -11.66
CA LYS A 463 -6.39 -14.93 -11.45
C LYS A 463 -6.12 -14.34 -10.07
N ALA A 464 -6.85 -13.30 -9.67
CA ALA A 464 -6.70 -12.67 -8.36
C ALA A 464 -7.01 -13.64 -7.21
N LEU A 465 -7.98 -14.55 -7.40
CA LEU A 465 -8.30 -15.59 -6.42
C LEU A 465 -7.19 -16.65 -6.32
N LEU A 466 -6.59 -17.05 -7.45
CA LEU A 466 -5.47 -18.00 -7.48
C LEU A 466 -4.18 -17.40 -6.90
N GLU A 467 -3.94 -16.11 -7.14
CA GLU A 467 -2.77 -15.36 -6.64
C GLU A 467 -3.00 -14.74 -5.26
N LYS A 468 -4.14 -15.03 -4.63
CA LYS A 468 -4.53 -14.48 -3.31
C LYS A 468 -3.41 -14.69 -2.29
N ILE A 469 -2.97 -13.60 -1.70
CA ILE A 469 -1.90 -13.61 -0.71
C ILE A 469 -2.49 -13.95 0.67
N PRO A 470 -2.01 -14.98 1.38
CA PRO A 470 -2.52 -15.32 2.71
C PRO A 470 -2.29 -14.20 3.72
N SER A 471 -3.20 -14.05 4.68
CA SER A 471 -3.16 -13.01 5.73
C SER A 471 -1.88 -13.07 6.58
N GLU A 472 -1.30 -14.27 6.72
CA GLU A 472 -0.06 -14.52 7.47
C GLU A 472 1.15 -13.74 6.94
N LEU A 473 1.12 -13.34 5.67
CA LEU A 473 2.21 -12.60 5.04
C LEU A 473 2.15 -11.08 5.27
N ILE A 474 1.08 -10.58 5.89
CA ILE A 474 0.94 -9.14 6.20
C ILE A 474 1.92 -8.75 7.31
N SER A 475 2.92 -7.94 6.95
CA SER A 475 3.99 -7.48 7.83
C SER A 475 4.44 -6.06 7.46
N LEU A 476 5.16 -5.37 8.36
CA LEU A 476 5.56 -3.97 8.15
C LEU A 476 6.41 -3.77 6.90
N GLU A 477 7.32 -4.72 6.65
CA GLU A 477 8.14 -4.76 5.45
C GLU A 477 7.79 -6.01 4.62
N PRO A 478 7.12 -5.88 3.46
CA PRO A 478 6.72 -7.03 2.65
C PRO A 478 7.95 -7.81 2.10
N ASN A 479 9.09 -7.12 1.94
CA ASN A 479 10.34 -7.70 1.44
C ASN A 479 11.06 -8.65 2.42
N ILE A 480 10.51 -8.87 3.62
CA ILE A 480 11.08 -9.80 4.61
C ILE A 480 11.01 -11.25 4.09
N LEU A 481 10.09 -11.57 3.19
CA LEU A 481 9.96 -12.91 2.63
C LEU A 481 11.26 -13.31 1.88
N GLY A 482 11.90 -14.39 2.33
CA GLY A 482 13.22 -14.84 1.84
C GLY A 482 14.42 -14.25 2.59
N SER A 483 14.20 -13.38 3.57
CA SER A 483 15.23 -13.05 4.56
C SER A 483 15.46 -14.24 5.49
N VAL A 484 16.71 -14.37 5.96
CA VAL A 484 17.07 -15.48 6.82
C VAL A 484 16.78 -15.11 8.28
N ASP A 485 16.04 -15.97 8.98
CA ASP A 485 15.87 -15.82 10.43
C ASP A 485 17.21 -16.06 11.13
N ARG A 486 17.87 -14.95 11.43
CA ARG A 486 19.16 -14.93 12.12
C ARG A 486 19.08 -15.59 13.48
N GLN A 487 17.95 -15.51 14.19
CA GLN A 487 17.84 -16.07 15.54
C GLN A 487 17.83 -17.59 15.49
N SER A 488 17.03 -18.16 14.59
CA SER A 488 17.01 -19.61 14.38
C SER A 488 18.34 -20.12 13.84
N LEU A 489 19.01 -19.39 12.94
CA LEU A 489 20.36 -19.74 12.49
C LEU A 489 21.39 -19.73 13.62
N VAL A 490 21.37 -18.72 14.50
CA VAL A 490 22.28 -18.67 15.65
C VAL A 490 22.07 -19.87 16.56
N LYS A 491 20.81 -20.21 16.87
CA LYS A 491 20.49 -21.40 17.68
C LYS A 491 20.99 -22.67 17.01
N GLN A 492 20.72 -22.86 15.71
CA GLN A 492 21.23 -24.01 14.95
C GLN A 492 22.76 -24.08 14.94
N MET A 493 23.44 -22.93 14.96
CA MET A 493 24.90 -22.87 15.08
C MET A 493 25.35 -23.29 16.47
N GLU A 494 24.74 -22.75 17.53
CA GLU A 494 25.01 -23.10 18.94
C GLU A 494 24.76 -24.60 19.19
N ASP A 495 23.65 -25.14 18.69
CA ASP A 495 23.34 -26.57 18.75
C ASP A 495 24.42 -27.40 18.07
N LYS A 496 24.91 -26.97 16.89
CA LYS A 496 26.04 -27.63 16.22
C LYS A 496 27.35 -27.49 16.98
N LYS A 497 27.59 -26.37 17.68
CA LYS A 497 28.76 -26.20 18.56
C LYS A 497 28.71 -27.17 19.74
N SER A 498 27.51 -27.48 20.25
CA SER A 498 27.31 -28.42 21.36
C SER A 498 27.52 -29.89 20.98
N VAL A 499 27.49 -30.22 19.69
CA VAL A 499 27.77 -31.57 19.19
C VAL A 499 29.29 -31.71 18.98
N ASN A 500 29.94 -32.48 19.85
CA ASN A 500 31.42 -32.63 19.93
C ASN A 500 32.15 -33.02 18.63
N TYR A 501 31.44 -33.55 17.62
CA TYR A 501 32.05 -34.07 16.39
C TYR A 501 31.99 -33.12 15.19
N VAL A 502 31.36 -31.94 15.30
CA VAL A 502 31.26 -30.98 14.19
C VAL A 502 31.96 -29.69 14.57
N LYS A 503 33.09 -29.38 13.91
CA LYS A 503 33.70 -28.05 14.01
C LYS A 503 32.72 -27.01 13.43
N PRO A 504 32.17 -26.10 14.24
CA PRO A 504 31.25 -25.09 13.74
C PRO A 504 31.99 -24.09 12.85
N LYS A 505 31.32 -23.58 11.82
CA LYS A 505 31.84 -22.47 11.02
C LYS A 505 31.70 -21.18 11.81
N ASP A 506 32.80 -20.44 11.98
CA ASP A 506 32.75 -19.10 12.55
C ASP A 506 32.23 -18.12 11.51
N ILE A 507 30.95 -17.79 11.61
CA ILE A 507 30.31 -16.73 10.84
C ILE A 507 30.09 -15.56 11.78
N GLU A 508 30.81 -14.47 11.58
CA GLU A 508 30.53 -13.20 12.26
C GLU A 508 29.19 -12.64 11.77
N LEU A 509 28.13 -12.98 12.48
CA LEU A 509 26.84 -12.34 12.29
C LEU A 509 26.94 -10.95 12.89
N GLN A 510 26.87 -9.91 12.04
CA GLN A 510 26.80 -8.53 12.51
C GLN A 510 25.68 -8.42 13.56
N SER A 511 26.08 -8.11 14.79
CA SER A 511 25.12 -7.87 15.86
C SER A 511 24.26 -6.67 15.46
N ILE A 512 22.94 -6.80 15.55
CA ILE A 512 22.08 -5.63 15.43
C ILE A 512 22.48 -4.71 16.59
N SER A 513 22.99 -3.53 16.25
CA SER A 513 23.11 -2.40 17.17
C SER A 513 21.79 -2.27 17.92
N LYS A 514 21.74 -2.78 19.15
CA LYS A 514 20.59 -2.57 20.02
C LYS A 514 20.61 -1.07 20.31
N LYS A 515 19.75 -0.28 19.64
CA LYS A 515 19.48 1.12 20.00
C LYS A 515 19.43 1.21 21.53
N LYS A 516 20.23 2.10 22.14
CA LYS A 516 20.31 2.27 23.61
C LYS A 516 18.89 2.41 24.17
N ARG A 517 18.36 1.33 24.74
CA ARG A 517 17.01 1.31 25.32
C ARG A 517 17.02 2.10 26.64
N THR A 518 16.01 2.93 26.84
CA THR A 518 15.78 3.71 28.05
C THR A 518 15.69 2.82 29.31
N LYS A 519 16.11 3.36 30.46
CA LYS A 519 16.20 2.62 31.75
C LYS A 519 14.85 2.01 32.20
N SER A 520 13.71 2.58 31.79
CA SER A 520 12.38 2.07 32.13
C SER A 520 12.05 0.73 31.45
N ALA A 521 12.41 0.57 30.18
CA ALA A 521 12.18 -0.66 29.42
C ALA A 521 12.99 -1.85 29.95
N LYS A 522 14.18 -1.59 30.53
CA LYS A 522 14.99 -2.63 31.19
C LYS A 522 14.30 -3.14 32.46
N LYS A 523 13.78 -2.26 33.33
CA LYS A 523 13.06 -2.66 34.56
C LYS A 523 11.81 -3.49 34.24
N ALA A 524 11.04 -3.12 33.22
CA ALA A 524 9.84 -3.86 32.81
C ALA A 524 10.16 -5.29 32.34
N LYS A 525 11.27 -5.48 31.59
CA LYS A 525 11.69 -6.80 31.12
C LYS A 525 12.26 -7.67 32.25
N VAL A 526 12.99 -7.08 33.20
CA VAL A 526 13.46 -7.79 34.40
C VAL A 526 12.27 -8.26 35.23
N LYS A 527 11.26 -7.41 35.45
CA LYS A 527 10.04 -7.77 36.19
C LYS A 527 9.23 -8.87 35.48
N LYS A 528 9.12 -8.82 34.14
CA LYS A 528 8.47 -9.86 33.33
C LYS A 528 9.29 -11.17 33.32
N GLY A 529 10.62 -11.07 33.32
CA GLY A 529 11.54 -12.20 33.43
C GLY A 529 11.44 -12.92 34.77
N LEU A 530 11.43 -12.16 35.87
CA LEU A 530 11.21 -12.70 37.23
C LEU A 530 9.84 -13.37 37.36
N LYS A 531 8.77 -12.73 36.87
CA LYS A 531 7.43 -13.36 36.82
C LYS A 531 7.44 -14.69 36.04
N ASN A 532 8.06 -14.71 34.86
CA ASN A 532 8.12 -15.92 34.05
C ASN A 532 9.00 -17.02 34.66
N ALA A 533 10.02 -16.65 35.45
CA ALA A 533 10.86 -17.60 36.18
C ALA A 533 10.08 -18.23 37.35
N ILE A 534 9.36 -17.41 38.14
CA ILE A 534 8.49 -17.87 39.23
C ILE A 534 7.41 -18.83 38.68
N ILE A 535 6.73 -18.45 37.59
CA ILE A 535 5.73 -19.30 36.94
C ILE A 535 6.34 -20.63 36.48
N ARG A 536 7.59 -20.63 35.97
CA ARG A 536 8.27 -21.87 35.55
C ARG A 536 8.64 -22.77 36.74
N GLU A 537 9.01 -22.20 37.88
CA GLU A 537 9.29 -22.97 39.10
C GLU A 537 8.01 -23.57 39.68
N GLU A 538 6.91 -22.80 39.73
CA GLU A 538 5.59 -23.32 40.12
C GLU A 538 5.12 -24.45 39.21
N ILE A 539 5.31 -24.33 37.89
CA ILE A 539 4.98 -25.40 36.94
C ILE A 539 5.85 -26.64 37.21
N LYS A 540 7.16 -26.49 37.46
CA LYS A 540 8.06 -27.61 37.79
C LYS A 540 7.63 -28.32 39.08
N GLN A 541 7.29 -27.58 40.13
CA GLN A 541 6.82 -28.14 41.39
C GLN A 541 5.48 -28.87 41.22
N ASN A 542 4.55 -28.30 40.46
CA ASN A 542 3.28 -28.95 40.15
C ASN A 542 3.45 -30.24 39.32
N VAL A 543 4.39 -30.25 38.37
CA VAL A 543 4.71 -31.44 37.58
C VAL A 543 5.35 -32.52 38.45
N SER A 544 6.31 -32.17 39.31
CA SER A 544 6.95 -33.15 40.21
C SER A 544 5.97 -33.76 41.21
N GLN A 545 5.07 -32.96 41.79
CA GLN A 545 3.99 -33.45 42.66
C GLN A 545 3.02 -34.39 41.92
N LYS A 546 2.67 -34.08 40.66
CA LYS A 546 1.85 -34.97 39.83
C LYS A 546 2.55 -36.29 39.52
N VAL A 547 3.86 -36.27 39.29
CA VAL A 547 4.67 -37.49 39.06
C VAL A 547 4.74 -38.35 40.32
N HIS A 548 4.96 -37.75 41.51
CA HIS A 548 4.94 -38.49 42.77
C HIS A 548 3.58 -39.11 43.06
N LYS A 549 2.48 -38.35 42.91
CA LYS A 549 1.12 -38.89 43.07
C LYS A 549 0.80 -40.04 42.08
N LYS A 550 1.34 -40.00 40.85
CA LYS A 550 1.20 -41.11 39.89
C LYS A 550 2.02 -42.34 40.31
N LYS A 551 3.25 -42.18 40.80
CA LYS A 551 4.08 -43.27 41.32
C LYS A 551 3.44 -43.92 42.56
N ASP A 552 2.89 -43.14 43.48
CA ASP A 552 2.21 -43.68 44.67
C ASP A 552 0.93 -44.45 44.31
N LYS A 553 0.17 -43.97 43.32
CA LYS A 553 -1.00 -44.72 42.78
C LYS A 553 -0.58 -46.03 42.11
N GLN A 554 0.53 -46.06 41.37
CA GLN A 554 1.06 -47.29 40.76
C GLN A 554 1.59 -48.27 41.81
N ASN A 555 2.25 -47.80 42.87
CA ASN A 555 2.71 -48.65 43.96
C ASN A 555 1.53 -49.23 44.78
N LYS A 556 0.48 -48.45 45.02
CA LYS A 556 -0.76 -48.96 45.64
C LYS A 556 -1.47 -49.99 44.76
N GLN A 557 -1.45 -49.84 43.43
CA GLN A 557 -1.98 -50.85 42.49
C GLN A 557 -1.11 -52.11 42.39
N LYS A 558 0.21 -52.01 42.56
CA LYS A 558 1.10 -53.18 42.61
C LYS A 558 0.92 -53.98 43.90
N ASN A 559 0.78 -53.32 45.05
CA ASN A 559 0.56 -54.00 46.34
C ASN A 559 -0.81 -54.68 46.44
N THR A 560 -1.83 -54.14 45.76
CA THR A 560 -3.16 -54.79 45.68
C THR A 560 -3.18 -55.97 44.71
N LYS A 561 -2.35 -55.98 43.66
CA LYS A 561 -2.18 -57.15 42.78
C LYS A 561 -1.33 -58.26 43.38
N ALA A 562 -0.39 -57.94 44.27
CA ALA A 562 0.47 -58.94 44.93
C ALA A 562 -0.26 -59.80 45.98
N THR A 563 -1.46 -59.39 46.42
CA THR A 563 -2.25 -60.07 47.47
C THR A 563 -3.36 -60.98 46.92
N GLN A 564 -3.61 -60.97 45.61
CA GLN A 564 -4.56 -61.88 44.96
C GLN A 564 -3.83 -63.15 44.49
N LYS A 565 -3.99 -64.26 45.22
CA LYS A 565 -3.54 -65.59 44.77
C LYS A 565 -4.32 -66.00 43.52
N HIS A 566 -3.63 -66.16 42.40
CA HIS A 566 -4.24 -66.63 41.15
C HIS A 566 -4.45 -68.15 41.24
N VAL A 567 -5.55 -68.66 40.69
CA VAL A 567 -5.95 -70.10 40.75
C VAL A 567 -4.84 -71.05 40.25
N LEU A 568 -3.96 -70.56 39.38
CA LEU A 568 -2.85 -71.30 38.77
C LEU A 568 -1.61 -71.44 39.68
N ASP A 569 -1.52 -70.71 40.81
CA ASP A 569 -0.41 -70.86 41.77
C ASP A 569 -0.44 -72.18 42.55
N ARG A 570 -1.51 -72.99 42.42
CA ARG A 570 -1.61 -74.34 43.01
C ARG A 570 -0.77 -75.40 42.29
N PHE A 571 -0.26 -75.10 41.10
CA PHE A 571 0.55 -76.03 40.29
C PHE A 571 2.06 -75.78 40.42
N LYS A 572 2.50 -74.84 41.26
CA LYS A 572 3.93 -74.63 41.51
C LYS A 572 4.45 -75.72 42.45
N PRO A 573 5.50 -76.47 42.07
CA PRO A 573 6.11 -77.45 42.96
C PRO A 573 6.68 -76.75 44.20
N LYS A 574 6.49 -77.35 45.37
CA LYS A 574 7.07 -76.87 46.63
C LYS A 574 8.59 -76.96 46.51
N SER A 575 9.27 -75.82 46.47
CA SER A 575 10.71 -75.74 46.68
C SER A 575 10.99 -76.00 48.16
N ASN A 576 11.89 -76.96 48.43
CA ASN A 576 12.40 -77.27 49.78
C ASN A 576 13.02 -76.06 50.47
#